data_AF-A0A8S3RRD9-F1
#
_entry.id   AF-A0A8S3RRD9-F1
#
_cell.length_a   1.000
_cell.length_b   1.000
_cell.length_c   1.000
_cell.angle_alpha   90.00
_cell.angle_beta   90.00
_cell.angle_gamma   90.00
#
_symmetry.space_group_name_H-M   'P 1'
#
loop_
_entity.id
_entity.type
_entity.pdbx_description
1 polymer ?
#
loop_
_entity_poly.entity_id
_entity_poly.type
_entity_poly.pdbx_seq_one_letter_code
_entity_poly.pdbx_strand_id
1 'polypeptide(L)'
;MVQVRFVDITKSFRWFRFPCCGKCYPCDVCHDDAEDHLMTIANRMICGHCCKEQPFALEKPCNACHQLMTKSRSAFWEGGKGCRDKTKMNRDDARKYANTNKTISRKAQEKAKPTKKKDSK
;
A
#
# COMPACT_ATOMS: atom_id res chain seq x y z
N MET A 1 8.61 -0.48 -21.33
CA MET A 1 7.52 -0.87 -20.41
C MET A 1 7.72 -0.17 -19.08
N VAL A 2 7.19 1.05 -18.95
CA VAL A 2 7.25 1.77 -17.67
C VAL A 2 6.20 1.10 -16.79
N GLN A 3 6.65 0.31 -15.80
CA GLN A 3 5.76 -0.18 -14.75
C GLN A 3 5.23 1.03 -13.97
N VAL A 4 4.10 1.59 -14.41
CA VAL A 4 3.23 2.41 -13.58
C VAL A 4 2.78 1.52 -12.44
N ARG A 5 3.48 1.64 -11.32
CA ARG A 5 3.10 0.97 -10.07
C ARG A 5 1.79 1.61 -9.63
N PHE A 6 0.68 0.93 -9.91
CA PHE A 6 -0.56 1.11 -9.18
C PHE A 6 -0.23 0.89 -7.70
N VAL A 7 -0.08 1.99 -6.96
CA VAL A 7 -0.08 1.94 -5.51
C VAL A 7 -1.50 1.51 -5.13
N ASP A 8 -1.64 0.34 -4.53
CA ASP A 8 -2.90 -0.14 -3.94
C ASP A 8 -3.57 0.98 -3.13
N ILE A 9 -4.60 1.64 -3.67
CA ILE A 9 -5.30 2.78 -3.04
C ILE A 9 -5.91 2.38 -1.69
N THR A 10 -6.31 1.12 -1.54
CA THR A 10 -6.87 0.56 -0.30
C THR A 10 -5.90 0.54 0.88
N LYS A 11 -4.59 0.75 0.65
CA LYS A 11 -3.55 0.71 1.69
C LYS A 11 -2.77 2.00 1.82
N SER A 12 -3.06 3.01 1.01
CA SER A 12 -2.40 4.32 1.10
C SER A 12 -3.20 5.23 2.03
N PHE A 13 -2.55 5.77 3.06
CA PHE A 13 -3.13 6.77 3.95
C PHE A 13 -2.93 8.19 3.39
N ARG A 14 -3.02 8.33 2.07
CA ARG A 14 -2.74 9.58 1.35
C ARG A 14 -3.96 10.02 0.57
N TRP A 15 -4.39 11.24 0.88
CA TRP A 15 -5.50 11.91 0.21
C TRP A 15 -4.99 13.22 -0.38
N PHE A 16 -5.52 13.62 -1.53
CA PHE A 16 -5.16 14.86 -2.20
C PHE A 16 -6.33 15.81 -2.18
N ARG A 17 -6.04 17.10 -1.95
CA ARG A 17 -7.02 18.17 -2.08
C ARG A 17 -6.79 18.86 -3.41
N PHE A 18 -7.74 18.71 -4.32
CA PHE A 18 -7.64 19.27 -5.67
C PHE A 18 -8.04 20.75 -5.65
N PRO A 19 -7.24 21.67 -6.19
CA PRO A 19 -7.54 23.10 -6.16
C PRO A 19 -8.68 23.50 -7.12
N CYS A 20 -9.01 22.68 -8.11
CA CYS A 20 -10.10 22.92 -9.05
C CYS A 20 -11.48 22.90 -8.39
N CYS A 21 -11.73 21.95 -7.49
CA CYS A 21 -13.05 21.75 -6.85
C CYS A 21 -13.00 21.77 -5.31
N GLY A 22 -11.81 21.80 -4.71
CA GLY A 22 -11.62 21.74 -3.26
C GLY A 22 -11.95 20.38 -2.64
N LYS A 23 -12.37 19.39 -3.44
CA LYS A 23 -12.70 18.03 -3.02
C LYS A 23 -11.44 17.19 -2.82
N CYS A 24 -11.60 16.09 -2.08
CA CYS A 24 -10.49 15.24 -1.69
C CYS A 24 -10.60 13.83 -2.29
N TYR A 25 -9.59 13.40 -3.04
CA TYR A 25 -9.53 12.08 -3.68
C TYR A 25 -8.19 11.37 -3.43
N PRO A 26 -8.14 10.03 -3.51
CA PRO A 26 -6.91 9.26 -3.29
C PRO A 26 -5.90 9.39 -4.45
N CYS A 27 -6.34 9.66 -5.67
CA CYS A 27 -5.50 9.91 -6.84
C CYS A 27 -6.24 10.74 -7.89
N ASP A 28 -5.49 11.18 -8.90
CA ASP A 28 -5.97 11.99 -10.02
C ASP A 28 -7.00 11.22 -10.87
N VAL A 29 -6.79 9.92 -11.09
CA VAL A 29 -7.75 9.07 -11.84
C VAL A 29 -9.09 8.99 -11.13
N CYS A 30 -9.10 8.80 -9.80
CA CYS A 30 -10.34 8.77 -9.03
C CYS A 30 -11.05 10.12 -8.97
N HIS A 31 -10.33 11.22 -9.17
CA HIS A 31 -10.92 12.53 -9.33
C HIS A 31 -11.58 12.66 -10.70
N ASP A 32 -10.87 12.33 -11.78
CA ASP A 32 -11.36 12.46 -13.16
C ASP A 32 -12.54 11.53 -13.45
N ASP A 33 -12.61 10.35 -12.82
CA ASP A 33 -13.77 9.45 -12.93
C ASP A 33 -15.03 10.00 -12.22
N ALA A 34 -14.85 10.87 -11.23
CA ALA A 34 -15.93 11.39 -10.40
C ALA A 34 -16.40 12.79 -10.81
N GLU A 35 -15.52 13.59 -11.43
CA GLU A 35 -15.76 15.00 -11.74
C GLU A 35 -15.49 15.27 -13.22
N ASP A 36 -16.46 15.87 -13.91
CA ASP A 36 -16.38 16.20 -15.33
C ASP A 36 -15.84 17.63 -15.54
N HIS A 37 -14.60 17.87 -15.09
CA HIS A 37 -13.91 19.13 -15.32
C HIS A 37 -12.40 18.96 -15.50
N LEU A 38 -11.76 19.95 -16.11
CA LEU A 38 -10.30 19.97 -16.27
C LEU A 38 -9.62 19.92 -14.91
N MET A 39 -8.78 18.89 -14.72
CA MET A 39 -8.08 18.65 -13.48
C MET A 39 -6.81 19.51 -13.38
N THR A 40 -6.67 20.17 -12.25
CA THR A 40 -5.44 20.86 -11.85
C THR A 40 -4.71 20.00 -10.83
N ILE A 41 -3.41 19.79 -11.04
CA ILE A 41 -2.57 18.96 -10.16
C ILE A 41 -2.66 19.46 -8.70
N ALA A 42 -2.84 18.51 -7.77
CA ALA A 42 -2.95 18.80 -6.36
C ALA A 42 -1.58 19.16 -5.73
N ASN A 43 -1.46 20.40 -5.25
CA ASN A 43 -0.28 20.88 -4.51
C ASN A 43 -0.30 20.55 -3.01
N ARG A 44 -1.42 20.03 -2.51
CA ARG A 44 -1.63 19.72 -1.10
C ARG A 44 -2.16 18.30 -0.91
N MET A 45 -1.75 17.68 0.19
CA MET A 45 -2.22 16.37 0.60
C MET A 45 -2.68 16.36 2.06
N ILE A 46 -3.59 15.45 2.37
CA ILE A 46 -4.13 15.23 3.71
C ILE A 46 -3.62 13.88 4.20
N CYS A 47 -3.08 13.88 5.42
CA CYS A 47 -2.63 12.67 6.08
C CYS A 47 -3.83 11.83 6.55
N GLY A 48 -3.97 10.61 6.04
CA GLY A 48 -5.02 9.68 6.46
C GLY A 48 -4.86 9.11 7.88
N HIS A 49 -3.76 9.42 8.58
CA HIS A 49 -3.55 9.01 9.98
C HIS A 49 -4.01 10.06 10.98
N CYS A 50 -3.72 11.33 10.72
CA CYS A 50 -3.97 12.44 11.66
C CYS A 50 -4.84 13.55 11.08
N CYS A 51 -5.36 13.37 9.86
CA CYS A 51 -6.21 14.31 9.13
C CYS A 51 -5.58 15.69 8.88
N LYS A 52 -4.26 15.85 9.09
CA LYS A 52 -3.58 17.14 8.87
C LYS A 52 -3.28 17.36 7.40
N GLU A 53 -3.60 18.56 6.92
CA GLU A 53 -3.24 19.03 5.59
C GLU A 53 -1.78 19.53 5.56
N GLN A 54 -1.05 19.15 4.52
CA GLN A 54 0.34 19.51 4.32
C GLN A 54 0.67 19.67 2.83
N PRO A 55 1.76 20.40 2.48
CA PRO A 55 2.25 20.45 1.11
C PRO A 55 2.56 19.06 0.55
N PHE A 56 2.37 18.85 -0.74
CA PHE A 56 2.69 17.58 -1.37
C PHE A 56 4.20 17.28 -1.29
N ALA A 57 4.52 16.11 -0.73
CA ALA A 57 5.87 15.57 -0.55
C ALA A 57 5.81 14.03 -0.50
N LEU A 58 6.28 13.36 -1.56
CA LEU A 58 6.12 11.91 -1.69
C LEU A 58 6.97 11.09 -0.70
N GLU A 59 8.18 11.57 -0.42
CA GLU A 59 9.17 10.84 0.40
C GLU A 59 9.16 11.25 1.87
N LYS A 60 8.57 12.41 2.20
CA LYS A 60 8.58 12.93 3.57
C LYS A 60 7.41 12.34 4.37
N PRO A 61 7.64 11.95 5.64
CA PRO A 61 6.56 11.57 6.53
C PRO A 61 5.68 12.78 6.87
N CYS A 62 4.51 12.53 7.46
CA CYS A 62 3.64 13.62 7.89
C CYS A 62 4.34 14.56 8.88
N ASN A 63 4.21 15.87 8.68
CA ASN A 63 4.82 16.88 9.57
C ASN A 63 4.27 16.88 11.01
N ALA A 64 3.11 16.26 11.26
CA ALA A 64 2.50 16.23 12.59
C ALA A 64 2.64 14.89 13.30
N CYS A 65 2.28 13.78 12.64
CA CYS A 65 2.35 12.45 13.26
C CYS A 65 3.60 11.65 12.88
N HIS A 66 4.41 12.17 11.95
CA HIS A 66 5.64 11.54 11.46
C HIS A 66 5.46 10.12 10.88
N GLN A 67 4.22 9.72 10.62
CA GLN A 67 3.92 8.46 9.95
C GLN A 67 4.11 8.61 8.43
N LEU A 68 4.63 7.55 7.80
CA LEU A 68 4.68 7.46 6.35
C LEU A 68 3.27 7.15 5.81
N MET A 69 2.81 7.98 4.88
CA MET A 69 1.51 7.80 4.22
C MET A 69 1.56 6.76 3.09
N THR A 70 2.77 6.32 2.74
CA THR A 70 3.05 5.22 1.82
C THR A 70 3.71 4.08 2.60
N LYS A 71 3.48 2.84 2.17
CA LYS A 71 4.07 1.68 2.85
C LYS A 71 5.60 1.75 2.75
N SER A 72 6.29 1.71 3.89
CA SER A 72 7.75 1.64 3.90
C SER A 72 8.20 0.36 3.18
N ARG A 73 9.10 0.52 2.20
CA ARG A 73 9.67 -0.59 1.45
C ARG A 73 10.92 -1.07 2.18
N SER A 74 10.81 -2.06 3.05
CA SER A 74 12.01 -2.82 3.45
C SER A 74 12.37 -3.80 2.32
N ALA A 75 13.64 -3.81 1.90
CA ALA A 75 14.08 -4.53 0.69
C ALA A 75 13.84 -6.04 0.75
N PHE A 76 13.84 -6.62 1.95
CA PHE A 76 13.85 -8.07 2.17
C PHE A 76 12.71 -8.59 3.06
N TRP A 77 12.12 -7.71 3.87
CA TRP A 77 11.06 -8.05 4.81
C TRP A 77 9.72 -7.51 4.31
N GLU A 78 8.61 -8.10 4.73
CA GLU A 78 7.25 -7.70 4.31
C GLU A 78 6.80 -6.34 4.92
N GLY A 79 7.58 -5.27 4.75
CA GLY A 79 7.29 -3.96 5.32
C GLY A 79 7.37 -3.96 6.85
N GLY A 80 8.41 -4.58 7.41
CA GLY A 80 8.71 -4.58 8.84
C GLY A 80 8.02 -5.66 9.68
N LYS A 81 7.19 -6.53 9.08
CA LYS A 81 6.44 -7.59 9.80
C LYS A 81 7.23 -8.86 10.14
N GLY A 82 8.57 -8.85 10.01
CA GLY A 82 9.42 -9.98 10.38
C GLY A 82 9.30 -11.24 9.51
N CYS A 83 8.46 -11.26 8.47
CA CYS A 83 8.40 -12.32 7.46
C CYS A 83 9.15 -11.87 6.20
N ARG A 84 9.94 -12.79 5.61
CA ARG A 84 10.76 -12.52 4.41
C ARG A 84 9.92 -12.65 3.15
N ASP A 85 9.95 -11.64 2.28
CA ASP A 85 9.18 -11.66 1.04
C ASP A 85 10.00 -12.30 -0.09
N LYS A 86 9.71 -13.57 -0.42
CA LYS A 86 10.43 -14.32 -1.47
C LYS A 86 10.35 -13.66 -2.85
N THR A 87 9.32 -12.85 -3.12
CA THR A 87 9.19 -12.17 -4.42
C THR A 87 10.18 -11.01 -4.56
N LYS A 88 10.55 -10.37 -3.45
CA LYS A 88 11.50 -9.25 -3.41
C LYS A 88 12.96 -9.69 -3.26
N MET A 89 13.20 -10.92 -2.82
CA MET A 89 14.54 -11.48 -2.67
C MET A 89 15.23 -11.73 -4.02
N ASN A 90 16.54 -11.42 -4.09
CA ASN A 90 17.36 -11.78 -5.25
C ASN A 90 17.27 -13.30 -5.50
N ARG A 91 17.23 -13.71 -6.78
CA ARG A 91 17.19 -15.12 -7.16
C ARG A 91 18.43 -15.88 -6.67
N ASP A 92 19.58 -15.20 -6.62
CA ASP A 92 20.85 -15.78 -6.20
C ASP A 92 21.06 -15.76 -4.67
N ASP A 93 20.11 -15.22 -3.91
CA ASP A 93 20.20 -15.23 -2.45
C ASP A 93 19.92 -16.64 -1.91
N ALA A 94 20.95 -17.25 -1.30
CA ALA A 94 20.86 -18.59 -0.70
C ALA A 94 19.70 -18.74 0.31
N ARG A 95 19.28 -17.65 0.95
CA ARG A 95 18.18 -17.64 1.94
C ARG A 95 16.79 -17.69 1.29
N LYS A 96 16.67 -17.52 -0.03
CA LYS A 96 15.38 -17.48 -0.75
C LYS A 96 14.66 -18.82 -0.73
N TYR A 97 15.43 -19.88 -0.97
CA TYR A 97 14.96 -21.26 -1.02
C TYR A 97 15.36 -22.06 0.22
N ALA A 98 16.04 -21.44 1.19
CA ALA A 98 16.27 -22.06 2.48
C ALA A 98 14.93 -22.45 3.11
N ASN A 99 14.84 -23.70 3.59
CA ASN A 99 13.65 -24.28 4.23
C ASN A 99 12.43 -24.54 3.35
N THR A 100 12.51 -24.49 2.01
CA THR A 100 11.36 -24.88 1.15
C THR A 100 11.00 -26.36 1.26
N ASN A 101 11.98 -27.21 1.57
CA ASN A 101 11.79 -28.66 1.64
C ASN A 101 11.44 -29.16 3.05
N LYS A 102 11.09 -28.27 3.99
CA LYS A 102 10.64 -28.71 5.31
C LYS A 102 9.23 -29.28 5.22
N THR A 103 9.05 -30.49 5.75
CA THR A 103 7.73 -31.09 5.91
C THR A 103 6.89 -30.22 6.84
N ILE A 104 5.74 -29.76 6.34
CA ILE A 104 4.78 -29.00 7.13
C ILE A 104 4.01 -30.01 7.99
N SER A 105 3.94 -29.80 9.30
CA SER A 105 3.17 -30.67 10.18
C SER A 105 1.67 -30.63 9.81
N ARG A 106 0.96 -31.76 9.97
CA ARG A 106 -0.49 -31.85 9.68
C ARG A 106 -1.30 -30.74 10.37
N LYS A 107 -0.96 -30.41 11.62
CA LYS A 107 -1.60 -29.32 12.39
C LYS A 107 -1.43 -27.94 11.76
N ALA A 108 -0.28 -27.66 11.13
CA ALA A 108 -0.06 -26.38 10.45
C ALA A 108 -0.80 -26.33 9.10
N GLN A 109 -0.95 -27.48 8.41
CA GLN A 109 -1.76 -27.59 7.19
C GLN A 109 -3.24 -27.35 7.46
N GLU A 110 -3.77 -27.82 8.59
CA GLU A 110 -5.16 -27.58 9.00
C GLU A 110 -5.47 -26.09 9.20
N LYS A 111 -4.53 -25.34 9.79
CA LYS A 111 -4.67 -23.88 10.02
C LYS A 111 -4.58 -23.04 8.75
N ALA A 112 -3.95 -23.56 7.69
CA ALA A 112 -3.79 -22.85 6.42
C ALA A 112 -4.99 -23.02 5.46
N LYS A 113 -5.97 -23.86 5.79
CA LYS A 113 -7.18 -24.03 4.97
C LYS A 113 -8.06 -22.78 5.08
N PRO A 114 -8.45 -22.15 3.97
CA PRO A 114 -9.38 -21.02 4.01
C PRO A 114 -10.74 -21.48 4.53
N THR A 115 -11.27 -20.80 5.55
CA THR A 115 -12.62 -21.02 6.06
C THR A 115 -13.63 -20.60 4.99
N LYS A 116 -14.34 -21.56 4.39
CA LYS A 116 -15.46 -21.27 3.49
C LYS A 116 -16.54 -20.53 4.29
N LYS A 117 -16.79 -19.26 3.98
CA LYS A 117 -18.02 -18.57 4.43
C LYS A 117 -19.20 -19.28 3.76
N LYS A 118 -20.16 -19.77 4.56
CA LYS A 118 -21.46 -20.22 4.06
C LYS A 118 -22.29 -18.96 3.78
N ASP A 119 -22.58 -18.69 2.52
CA ASP A 119 -23.58 -17.70 2.16
C ASP A 119 -24.96 -18.22 2.60
N SER A 120 -25.64 -17.44 3.44
CA SER A 120 -26.99 -17.70 3.90
C SER A 120 -28.01 -17.32 2.83
N LYS A 121 -28.99 -18.22 2.67
CA LYS A 121 -30.11 -18.23 1.73
C LYS A 121 -30.98 -16.97 1.73
#